data_AF-B3F9A1-F1
#
_entry.id   AF-B3F9A1-F1
#
_cell.length_a   1.000
_cell.length_b   1.000
_cell.length_c   1.000
_cell.angle_alpha   90.00
_cell.angle_beta   90.00
_cell.angle_gamma   90.00
#
_symmetry.space_group_name_H-M   'P 1'
#
loop_
_entity.id
_entity.type
_entity.pdbx_description
1 polymer ?
#
loop_
_entity_poly.entity_id
_entity_poly.type
_entity_poly.pdbx_seq_one_letter_code
_entity_poly.pdbx_strand_id
1 'polypeptide(L)'
;PDVKYMILLGEVGGTEEYKVIEAVKDGRIKKPIIAWCIGTIAKHFSSGVQFGHAGASANADAETAAAKNKAMAEAGIYVPESFNDLPATIAEVYNDLKSKGIIGEIEEPELRIVPKVRRPKQFICTISDDRGEEATYAGFPISSVATPDTGKGIGDVISLLWFKKQYPKWATEFIETVIKTVADHGPAVSGAHNAKVTARAGKSVVEALVTGLLTIGPRFGGAIDGAAKYFKYADDNDLTPAEFLNYMKGEGVPIPGIGHRIKSLKNPDLRVTGLMNFAAENFPATPLLDYARTVEALTTSKKENLIL
;
A
#
# COMPACT_ATOMS: atom_id res chain seq x y z
N PRO A 1 24.14 -31.66 -36.18
CA PRO A 1 24.73 -31.29 -37.49
C PRO A 1 25.02 -29.79 -37.62
N ASP A 2 24.23 -28.97 -36.92
CA ASP A 2 24.24 -27.51 -37.02
C ASP A 2 25.42 -26.86 -36.29
N VAL A 3 25.86 -27.44 -35.16
CA VAL A 3 27.07 -27.00 -34.45
C VAL A 3 28.30 -27.17 -35.35
N LYS A 4 29.02 -26.09 -35.66
CA LYS A 4 30.21 -26.12 -36.55
C LYS A 4 31.54 -26.06 -35.80
N TYR A 5 31.55 -25.49 -34.61
CA TYR A 5 32.67 -25.45 -33.68
C TYR A 5 32.13 -25.44 -32.24
N MET A 6 33.01 -25.63 -31.26
CA MET A 6 32.65 -25.62 -29.85
C MET A 6 33.56 -24.65 -29.09
N ILE A 7 33.03 -24.07 -28.03
CA ILE A 7 33.79 -23.23 -27.10
C ILE A 7 33.77 -23.92 -25.73
N LEU A 8 34.95 -24.13 -25.15
CA LEU A 8 35.13 -24.69 -23.82
C LEU A 8 35.74 -23.61 -22.91
N LEU A 9 34.99 -23.16 -21.92
CA LEU A 9 35.51 -22.28 -20.88
C LEU A 9 35.66 -23.09 -19.60
N GLY A 10 36.88 -23.57 -19.37
CA GLY A 10 37.24 -24.37 -18.20
C GLY A 10 37.72 -23.49 -17.05
N GLU A 11 38.09 -24.11 -15.93
CA GLU A 11 38.60 -23.42 -14.75
C GLU A 11 39.78 -24.15 -14.10
N VAL A 12 40.43 -23.49 -13.16
CA VAL A 12 41.41 -24.12 -12.26
C VAL A 12 40.69 -25.14 -11.36
N GLY A 13 41.35 -26.27 -11.04
CA GLY A 13 40.78 -27.33 -10.21
C GLY A 13 40.13 -28.44 -11.01
N GLY A 14 40.25 -29.69 -10.54
CA GLY A 14 39.76 -30.88 -11.24
C GLY A 14 40.47 -31.18 -12.57
N THR A 15 40.04 -32.24 -13.26
CA THR A 15 40.72 -32.78 -14.46
C THR A 15 39.77 -33.08 -15.63
N GLU A 16 38.56 -32.53 -15.60
CA GLU A 16 37.53 -32.81 -16.60
C GLU A 16 37.95 -32.38 -18.01
N GLU A 17 38.70 -31.27 -18.15
CA GLU A 17 39.18 -30.78 -19.44
C GLU A 17 40.13 -31.77 -20.14
N TYR A 18 40.83 -32.62 -19.38
CA TYR A 18 41.66 -33.67 -19.96
C TYR A 18 40.83 -34.74 -20.67
N LYS A 19 39.58 -35.01 -20.24
CA LYS A 19 38.71 -35.94 -20.96
C LYS A 19 38.36 -35.42 -22.35
N VAL A 20 38.27 -34.10 -22.52
CA VAL A 20 38.06 -33.46 -23.83
C VAL A 20 39.32 -33.55 -24.68
N ILE A 21 40.50 -33.31 -24.09
CA ILE A 21 41.80 -33.48 -24.75
C ILE A 21 41.94 -34.89 -25.31
N GLU A 22 41.68 -35.92 -24.50
CA GLU A 22 41.76 -37.32 -24.94
C GLU A 22 40.73 -37.63 -26.02
N ALA A 23 39.50 -37.08 -25.94
CA ALA A 23 38.50 -37.25 -26.99
C ALA A 23 38.89 -36.60 -28.33
N VAL A 24 39.68 -35.52 -28.31
CA VAL A 24 40.27 -34.91 -29.52
C VAL A 24 41.37 -35.80 -30.07
N LYS A 25 42.31 -36.26 -29.23
CA LYS A 25 43.42 -37.15 -29.64
C LYS A 25 42.92 -38.47 -30.24
N ASP A 26 41.89 -39.06 -29.65
CA ASP A 26 41.28 -40.31 -30.13
C ASP A 26 40.39 -40.12 -31.38
N GLY A 27 40.23 -38.88 -31.87
CA GLY A 27 39.42 -38.57 -33.05
C GLY A 27 37.91 -38.70 -32.86
N ARG A 28 37.43 -38.83 -31.61
CA ARG A 28 36.00 -38.81 -31.26
C ARG A 28 35.41 -37.42 -31.49
N ILE A 29 36.18 -36.38 -31.22
CA ILE A 29 35.84 -35.00 -31.52
C ILE A 29 36.66 -34.53 -32.72
N LYS A 30 35.97 -34.16 -33.80
CA LYS A 30 36.59 -33.72 -35.07
C LYS A 30 36.32 -32.26 -35.44
N LYS A 31 35.42 -31.60 -34.71
CA LYS A 31 35.09 -30.19 -34.94
C LYS A 31 36.08 -29.31 -34.16
N PRO A 32 36.42 -28.11 -34.67
CA PRO A 32 37.25 -27.17 -33.95
C PRO A 32 36.72 -26.91 -32.54
N ILE A 33 37.62 -26.95 -31.55
CA ILE A 33 37.36 -26.48 -30.20
C ILE A 33 38.21 -25.24 -29.98
N ILE A 34 37.59 -24.18 -29.48
CA ILE A 34 38.28 -23.04 -28.88
C ILE A 34 38.18 -23.22 -27.37
N ALA A 35 39.30 -23.19 -26.65
CA ALA A 35 39.27 -23.42 -25.20
C ALA A 35 40.15 -22.47 -24.41
N TRP A 36 39.70 -22.16 -23.21
CA TRP A 36 40.49 -21.42 -22.23
C TRP A 36 40.08 -21.84 -20.80
N CYS A 37 41.04 -22.20 -19.98
CA CYS A 37 40.88 -22.39 -18.55
C CYS A 37 41.20 -21.09 -17.82
N ILE A 38 40.22 -20.55 -17.08
CA ILE A 38 40.40 -19.38 -16.21
C ILE A 38 41.08 -19.75 -14.89
N GLY A 39 41.62 -18.78 -14.17
CA GLY A 39 42.37 -19.02 -12.91
C GLY A 39 43.88 -19.11 -13.08
N THR A 40 44.42 -18.58 -14.18
CA THR A 40 45.88 -18.51 -14.44
C THR A 40 46.65 -17.69 -13.40
N ILE A 41 45.97 -16.80 -12.68
CA ILE A 41 46.53 -16.01 -11.58
C ILE A 41 46.94 -16.87 -10.38
N ALA A 42 46.35 -18.07 -10.23
CA ALA A 42 46.61 -18.95 -9.08
C ALA A 42 48.10 -19.27 -8.90
N LYS A 43 48.86 -19.33 -10.01
CA LYS A 43 50.32 -19.56 -10.00
C LYS A 43 51.14 -18.43 -9.36
N HIS A 44 50.54 -17.26 -9.18
CA HIS A 44 51.18 -16.08 -8.59
C HIS A 44 50.86 -15.93 -7.08
N PHE A 45 49.98 -16.76 -6.52
CA PHE A 45 49.72 -16.79 -5.09
C PHE A 45 50.65 -17.79 -4.38
N SER A 46 51.11 -17.40 -3.18
CA SER A 46 52.02 -18.22 -2.36
C SER A 46 51.30 -19.31 -1.55
N SER A 47 49.97 -19.31 -1.52
CA SER A 47 49.12 -20.27 -0.82
C SER A 47 48.02 -20.80 -1.73
N GLY A 48 47.51 -22.01 -1.45
CA GLY A 48 46.34 -22.54 -2.15
C GLY A 48 45.12 -21.64 -1.91
N VAL A 49 44.60 -21.03 -2.98
CA VAL A 49 43.43 -20.16 -2.93
C VAL A 49 42.22 -20.93 -3.45
N GLN A 50 41.19 -21.07 -2.60
CA GLN A 50 39.86 -21.49 -3.03
C GLN A 50 39.15 -20.30 -3.66
N PHE A 51 38.81 -20.39 -4.94
CA PHE A 51 37.99 -19.38 -5.60
C PHE A 51 36.48 -19.63 -5.35
N GLY A 52 35.62 -18.70 -5.79
CA GLY A 52 34.20 -18.67 -5.41
C GLY A 52 33.38 -19.92 -5.78
N HIS A 53 33.74 -20.63 -6.86
CA HIS A 53 33.18 -21.95 -7.15
C HIS A 53 33.79 -23.01 -6.25
N ALA A 54 32.99 -23.93 -5.72
CA ALA A 54 33.44 -24.96 -4.78
C ALA A 54 34.58 -25.85 -5.34
N GLY A 55 34.62 -26.07 -6.67
CA GLY A 55 35.66 -26.85 -7.34
C GLY A 55 36.90 -26.06 -7.79
N ALA A 56 36.89 -24.74 -7.68
CA ALA A 56 37.93 -23.88 -8.21
C ALA A 56 39.13 -23.75 -7.25
N SER A 57 39.84 -24.86 -7.06
CA SER A 57 41.09 -24.97 -6.30
C SER A 57 41.96 -26.06 -6.92
N ALA A 58 43.26 -25.80 -7.09
CA ALA A 58 44.20 -26.78 -7.63
C ALA A 58 45.04 -27.41 -6.51
N ASN A 59 44.95 -28.74 -6.40
CA ASN A 59 45.75 -29.53 -5.46
C ASN A 59 46.98 -30.18 -6.11
N ALA A 60 47.03 -30.17 -7.45
CA ALA A 60 48.13 -30.70 -8.26
C ALA A 60 48.40 -29.81 -9.48
N ASP A 61 49.61 -29.90 -10.06
CA ASP A 61 49.99 -29.09 -11.23
C ASP A 61 49.06 -29.30 -12.43
N ALA A 62 48.61 -30.54 -12.65
CA ALA A 62 47.63 -30.90 -13.68
C ALA A 62 46.27 -30.18 -13.48
N GLU A 63 45.91 -29.81 -12.25
CA GLU A 63 44.67 -29.10 -11.98
C GLU A 63 44.81 -27.58 -12.23
N THR A 64 46.04 -27.09 -12.49
CA THR A 64 46.25 -25.67 -12.75
C THR A 64 45.71 -25.27 -14.12
N ALA A 65 45.12 -24.08 -14.20
CA ALA A 65 44.64 -23.52 -15.46
C ALA A 65 45.74 -23.41 -16.51
N ALA A 66 46.98 -23.10 -16.09
CA ALA A 66 48.13 -23.00 -16.99
C ALA A 66 48.51 -24.36 -17.61
N ALA A 67 48.55 -25.43 -16.81
CA ALA A 67 48.83 -26.77 -17.30
C ALA A 67 47.73 -27.27 -18.26
N LYS A 68 46.47 -27.02 -17.91
CA LYS A 68 45.33 -27.36 -18.78
C LYS A 68 45.37 -26.61 -20.11
N ASN A 69 45.61 -25.29 -20.10
CA ASN A 69 45.73 -24.48 -21.31
C ASN A 69 46.85 -24.98 -22.23
N LYS A 70 48.01 -25.30 -21.66
CA LYS A 70 49.13 -25.86 -22.41
C LYS A 70 48.76 -27.22 -23.03
N ALA A 71 48.17 -28.12 -22.24
CA ALA A 71 47.78 -29.45 -22.70
C ALA A 71 46.69 -29.40 -23.79
N MET A 72 45.75 -28.45 -23.70
CA MET A 72 44.76 -28.21 -24.75
C MET A 72 45.42 -27.74 -26.04
N ALA A 73 46.34 -26.77 -25.97
CA ALA A 73 47.04 -26.26 -27.14
C ALA A 73 47.86 -27.35 -27.85
N GLU A 74 48.57 -28.19 -27.09
CA GLU A 74 49.33 -29.34 -27.62
C GLU A 74 48.43 -30.39 -28.31
N ALA A 75 47.16 -30.48 -27.91
CA ALA A 75 46.18 -31.38 -28.51
C ALA A 75 45.51 -30.82 -29.78
N GLY A 76 45.93 -29.64 -30.26
CA GLY A 76 45.36 -28.99 -31.45
C GLY A 76 44.06 -28.23 -31.18
N ILE A 77 43.75 -27.93 -29.92
CA ILE A 77 42.66 -27.04 -29.54
C ILE A 77 43.14 -25.59 -29.69
N TYR A 78 42.27 -24.70 -30.18
CA TYR A 78 42.58 -23.27 -30.30
C TYR A 78 42.55 -22.63 -28.90
N VAL A 79 43.73 -22.30 -28.35
CA VAL A 79 43.87 -21.72 -27.01
C VAL A 79 44.48 -20.32 -27.13
N PRO A 80 43.79 -19.25 -26.70
CA PRO A 80 44.35 -17.90 -26.72
C PRO A 80 45.47 -17.73 -25.67
N GLU A 81 46.25 -16.64 -25.77
CA GLU A 81 47.27 -16.30 -24.76
C GLU A 81 46.65 -15.83 -23.44
N SER A 82 45.50 -15.15 -23.52
CA SER A 82 44.74 -14.68 -22.36
C SER A 82 43.22 -14.72 -22.61
N PHE A 83 42.43 -14.57 -21.55
CA PHE A 83 40.97 -14.47 -21.68
C PHE A 83 40.53 -13.29 -22.55
N ASN A 84 41.31 -12.19 -22.58
CA ASN A 84 40.99 -11.01 -23.38
C ASN A 84 41.09 -11.29 -24.88
N ASP A 85 41.87 -12.30 -25.28
CA ASP A 85 42.06 -12.67 -26.68
C ASP A 85 41.04 -13.71 -27.14
N LEU A 86 40.25 -14.29 -26.21
CA LEU A 86 39.23 -15.28 -26.52
C LEU A 86 38.22 -14.80 -27.59
N PRO A 87 37.69 -13.54 -27.57
CA PRO A 87 36.82 -13.05 -28.63
C PRO A 87 37.51 -13.04 -30.01
N ALA A 88 38.80 -12.71 -30.07
CA ALA A 88 39.57 -12.66 -31.31
C ALA A 88 39.77 -14.09 -31.87
N THR A 89 40.13 -15.05 -31.02
CA THR A 89 40.25 -16.47 -31.42
C THR A 89 38.91 -17.05 -31.88
N ILE A 90 37.80 -16.69 -31.23
CA ILE A 90 36.46 -17.08 -31.69
C ILE A 90 36.17 -16.51 -33.08
N ALA A 91 36.45 -15.23 -33.30
CA ALA A 91 36.25 -14.58 -34.59
C ALA A 91 37.11 -15.22 -35.69
N GLU A 92 38.36 -15.56 -35.40
CA GLU A 92 39.28 -16.23 -36.33
C GLU A 92 38.71 -17.58 -36.80
N VAL A 93 38.37 -18.47 -35.86
CA VAL A 93 37.84 -19.80 -36.18
C VAL A 93 36.48 -19.69 -36.89
N TYR A 94 35.62 -18.77 -36.46
CA TYR A 94 34.34 -18.52 -37.13
C TYR A 94 34.53 -18.09 -38.59
N ASN A 95 35.42 -17.12 -38.84
CA ASN A 95 35.67 -16.59 -40.18
C ASN A 95 36.34 -17.63 -41.09
N ASP A 96 37.27 -18.43 -40.56
CA ASP A 96 37.87 -19.56 -41.30
C ASP A 96 36.79 -20.57 -41.74
N LEU A 97 35.90 -20.98 -40.83
CA LEU A 97 34.80 -21.89 -41.14
C LEU A 97 33.77 -21.28 -42.10
N LYS A 98 33.51 -19.96 -42.02
CA LYS A 98 32.67 -19.25 -42.98
C LYS A 98 33.31 -19.21 -44.37
N SER A 99 34.62 -18.94 -44.46
CA SER A 99 35.36 -18.92 -45.74
C SER A 99 35.39 -20.29 -46.44
N LYS A 100 35.38 -21.38 -45.66
CA LYS A 100 35.29 -22.76 -46.15
C LYS A 100 33.87 -23.20 -46.51
N GLY A 101 32.86 -22.32 -46.36
CA GLY A 101 31.46 -22.62 -46.61
C GLY A 101 30.83 -23.59 -45.58
N ILE A 102 31.49 -23.83 -44.44
CA ILE A 102 30.98 -24.72 -43.38
C ILE A 102 29.90 -24.00 -42.55
N ILE A 103 30.08 -22.70 -42.33
CA ILE A 103 29.07 -21.79 -41.75
C ILE A 103 28.46 -20.98 -42.90
N GLY A 104 27.15 -21.07 -43.07
CA GLY A 104 26.40 -20.27 -44.05
C GLY A 104 25.99 -18.89 -43.52
N GLU A 105 25.20 -18.16 -44.30
CA GLU A 105 24.58 -16.92 -43.84
C GLU A 105 23.56 -17.21 -42.73
N ILE A 106 23.57 -16.38 -41.69
CA ILE A 106 22.65 -16.48 -40.54
C ILE A 106 21.69 -15.31 -40.64
N GLU A 107 20.39 -15.60 -40.79
CA GLU A 107 19.36 -14.57 -40.81
C GLU A 107 19.13 -14.03 -39.39
N GLU A 108 19.27 -12.72 -39.22
CA GLU A 108 19.02 -12.06 -37.94
C GLU A 108 17.53 -12.13 -37.57
N PRO A 109 17.17 -12.61 -36.36
CA PRO A 109 15.78 -12.74 -35.98
C PRO A 109 15.13 -11.37 -35.70
N GLU A 110 13.82 -11.27 -35.92
CA GLU A 110 13.06 -10.10 -35.46
C GLU A 110 13.06 -10.02 -33.92
N LEU A 111 13.65 -8.97 -33.37
CA LEU A 111 13.71 -8.74 -31.93
C LEU A 111 12.35 -8.31 -31.38
N ARG A 112 11.86 -9.01 -30.34
CA ARG A 112 10.66 -8.58 -29.61
C ARG A 112 10.96 -7.34 -28.76
N ILE A 113 10.23 -6.26 -29.01
CA ILE A 113 10.35 -5.00 -28.26
C ILE A 113 9.56 -5.10 -26.95
N VAL A 114 10.20 -4.80 -25.82
CA VAL A 114 9.51 -4.70 -24.52
C VAL A 114 8.58 -3.47 -24.50
N PRO A 115 7.28 -3.62 -24.17
CA PRO A 115 6.37 -2.50 -24.15
C PRO A 115 6.79 -1.43 -23.12
N LYS A 116 6.82 -0.16 -23.54
CA LYS A 116 7.12 1.01 -22.68
C LYS A 116 5.85 1.71 -22.15
N VAL A 117 4.68 1.06 -22.25
CA VAL A 117 3.39 1.73 -22.05
C VAL A 117 3.11 1.93 -20.56
N ARG A 118 2.96 3.19 -20.14
CA ARG A 118 2.45 3.56 -18.82
C ARG A 118 0.92 3.65 -18.87
N ARG A 119 0.23 3.03 -17.90
CA ARG A 119 -1.23 3.18 -17.74
C ARG A 119 -1.55 4.26 -16.71
N PRO A 120 -2.52 5.15 -16.97
CA PRO A 120 -2.98 6.12 -15.99
C PRO A 120 -3.74 5.43 -14.85
N LYS A 121 -3.63 5.98 -13.64
CA LYS A 121 -4.42 5.56 -12.48
C LYS A 121 -5.87 6.01 -12.67
N GLN A 122 -6.83 5.14 -12.35
CA GLN A 122 -8.27 5.44 -12.46
C GLN A 122 -8.88 5.93 -11.13
N PHE A 123 -8.22 5.62 -10.02
CA PHE A 123 -8.68 5.94 -8.68
C PHE A 123 -7.58 6.62 -7.87
N ILE A 124 -8.00 7.48 -6.96
CA ILE A 124 -7.14 8.13 -5.97
C ILE A 124 -7.69 7.78 -4.59
N CYS A 125 -6.86 7.15 -3.77
CA CYS A 125 -7.13 6.97 -2.34
C CYS A 125 -6.14 7.84 -1.56
N THR A 126 -6.63 8.63 -0.60
CA THR A 126 -5.77 9.50 0.23
C THR A 126 -5.89 9.22 1.73
N ILE A 127 -6.68 8.23 2.13
CA ILE A 127 -7.02 7.99 3.54
C ILE A 127 -6.38 6.72 4.09
N SER A 128 -5.94 5.81 3.24
CA SER A 128 -5.23 4.60 3.65
C SER A 128 -4.32 4.08 2.54
N ASP A 129 -3.29 3.32 2.94
CA ASP A 129 -2.40 2.59 2.04
C ASP A 129 -2.03 1.25 2.68
N ASP A 130 -2.29 0.15 1.99
CA ASP A 130 -2.09 -1.24 2.42
C ASP A 130 -0.99 -1.96 1.62
N ARG A 131 -0.29 -1.23 0.74
CA ARG A 131 0.71 -1.83 -0.18
C ARG A 131 2.11 -1.94 0.42
N GLY A 132 2.37 -1.24 1.52
CA GLY A 132 3.64 -1.27 2.22
C GLY A 132 3.79 -2.53 3.09
N GLU A 133 4.89 -2.60 3.85
CA GLU A 133 5.09 -3.65 4.87
C GLU A 133 4.03 -3.58 5.98
N GLU A 134 3.52 -2.37 6.24
CA GLU A 134 2.45 -2.11 7.19
C GLU A 134 1.37 -1.22 6.55
N ALA A 135 0.11 -1.52 6.86
CA ALA A 135 -1.00 -0.67 6.46
C ALA A 135 -0.97 0.66 7.23
N THR A 136 -1.49 1.71 6.59
CA THR A 136 -1.49 3.07 7.14
C THR A 136 -2.87 3.70 7.13
N TYR A 137 -3.14 4.56 8.12
CA TYR A 137 -4.26 5.49 8.17
C TYR A 137 -3.74 6.91 7.95
N ALA A 138 -4.08 7.51 6.81
CA ALA A 138 -3.59 8.82 6.38
C ALA A 138 -2.05 8.97 6.49
N GLY A 139 -1.31 7.90 6.18
CA GLY A 139 0.15 7.85 6.26
C GLY A 139 0.72 7.46 7.63
N PHE A 140 -0.11 7.31 8.67
CA PHE A 140 0.33 6.80 9.97
C PHE A 140 0.25 5.27 9.99
N PRO A 141 1.34 4.56 10.33
CA PRO A 141 1.29 3.11 10.51
C PRO A 141 0.25 2.71 11.56
N ILE A 142 -0.48 1.62 11.34
CA ILE A 142 -1.52 1.14 12.25
C ILE A 142 -0.95 0.90 13.66
N SER A 143 0.27 0.39 13.78
CA SER A 143 1.03 0.19 15.01
C SER A 143 1.24 1.47 15.82
N SER A 144 1.22 2.64 15.17
CA SER A 144 1.34 3.93 15.85
C SER A 144 0.00 4.53 16.31
N VAL A 145 -1.13 3.86 16.00
CA VAL A 145 -2.48 4.40 16.21
C VAL A 145 -3.44 3.42 16.87
N ALA A 146 -3.45 2.14 16.49
CA ALA A 146 -4.53 1.22 16.82
C ALA A 146 -4.12 0.11 17.80
N THR A 147 -2.87 0.12 18.27
CA THR A 147 -2.42 -0.84 19.28
C THR A 147 -2.69 -0.31 20.70
N PRO A 148 -3.02 -1.18 21.67
CA PRO A 148 -3.43 -0.75 23.01
C PRO A 148 -2.44 0.14 23.75
N ASP A 149 -1.14 -0.02 23.48
CA ASP A 149 -0.04 0.73 24.08
C ASP A 149 0.03 2.20 23.63
N THR A 150 -0.64 2.56 22.53
CA THR A 150 -0.64 3.93 22.01
C THR A 150 -1.53 4.90 22.83
N GLY A 151 -2.46 4.37 23.63
CA GLY A 151 -3.44 5.17 24.37
C GLY A 151 -4.46 5.91 23.48
N LYS A 152 -4.52 5.58 22.18
CA LYS A 152 -5.44 6.17 21.20
C LYS A 152 -6.69 5.32 21.06
N GLY A 153 -7.81 5.99 20.80
CA GLY A 153 -9.13 5.38 20.70
C GLY A 153 -9.65 5.29 19.25
N ILE A 154 -10.91 4.88 19.12
CA ILE A 154 -11.58 4.87 17.82
C ILE A 154 -11.78 6.29 17.28
N GLY A 155 -11.89 7.28 18.17
CA GLY A 155 -11.92 8.70 17.80
C GLY A 155 -10.67 9.15 17.04
N ASP A 156 -9.49 8.66 17.44
CA ASP A 156 -8.23 8.94 16.75
C ASP A 156 -8.20 8.33 15.33
N VAL A 157 -8.66 7.08 15.20
CA VAL A 157 -8.76 6.39 13.90
C VAL A 157 -9.72 7.13 12.97
N ILE A 158 -10.89 7.53 13.48
CA ILE A 158 -11.87 8.35 12.74
C ILE A 158 -11.26 9.67 12.31
N SER A 159 -10.51 10.34 13.20
CA SER A 159 -9.89 11.64 12.89
C SER A 159 -8.94 11.56 11.68
N LEU A 160 -8.16 10.47 11.58
CA LEU A 160 -7.27 10.23 10.46
C LEU A 160 -8.01 9.83 9.19
N LEU A 161 -8.95 8.89 9.27
CA LEU A 161 -9.62 8.37 8.07
C LEU A 161 -10.59 9.39 7.45
N TRP A 162 -11.28 10.18 8.28
CA TRP A 162 -12.28 11.13 7.78
C TRP A 162 -11.69 12.51 7.51
N PHE A 163 -10.78 12.98 8.38
CA PHE A 163 -10.26 14.35 8.30
C PHE A 163 -8.78 14.42 7.92
N LYS A 164 -8.05 13.30 7.88
CA LYS A 164 -6.60 13.23 7.63
C LYS A 164 -5.80 14.12 8.59
N LYS A 165 -6.23 14.16 9.85
CA LYS A 165 -5.64 14.98 10.91
C LYS A 165 -5.57 14.18 12.21
N GLN A 166 -4.50 14.38 12.95
CA GLN A 166 -4.45 13.99 14.36
C GLN A 166 -5.09 15.10 15.16
N TYR A 167 -6.18 14.78 15.85
CA TYR A 167 -6.89 15.73 16.68
C TYR A 167 -6.35 15.72 18.12
N PRO A 168 -6.54 16.83 18.86
CA PRO A 168 -6.26 16.83 20.28
C PRO A 168 -7.19 15.84 21.00
N LYS A 169 -6.71 15.30 22.12
CA LYS A 169 -7.40 14.24 22.88
C LYS A 169 -8.86 14.56 23.21
N TRP A 170 -9.16 15.80 23.62
CA TRP A 170 -10.55 16.21 23.91
C TRP A 170 -11.49 16.04 22.70
N ALA A 171 -10.97 16.24 21.48
CA ALA A 171 -11.79 16.17 20.27
C ALA A 171 -12.04 14.71 19.85
N THR A 172 -11.05 13.83 20.00
CA THR A 172 -11.24 12.40 19.74
C THR A 172 -12.14 11.76 20.79
N GLU A 173 -12.00 12.14 22.06
CA GLU A 173 -12.92 11.74 23.15
C GLU A 173 -14.34 12.28 22.94
N PHE A 174 -14.49 13.49 22.40
CA PHE A 174 -15.81 14.03 22.05
C PHE A 174 -16.48 13.23 20.93
N ILE A 175 -15.74 12.86 19.88
CA ILE A 175 -16.23 11.98 18.80
C ILE A 175 -16.75 10.67 19.39
N GLU A 176 -15.99 10.03 20.29
CA GLU A 176 -16.43 8.80 20.95
C GLU A 176 -17.65 9.00 21.84
N THR A 177 -17.72 10.13 22.54
CA THR A 177 -18.87 10.49 23.37
C THR A 177 -20.11 10.67 22.51
N VAL A 178 -20.00 11.29 21.34
CA VAL A 178 -21.10 11.40 20.36
C VAL A 178 -21.54 10.02 19.89
N ILE A 179 -20.61 9.14 19.50
CA ILE A 179 -20.91 7.77 19.05
C ILE A 179 -21.67 6.99 20.14
N LYS A 180 -21.19 7.02 21.39
CA LYS A 180 -21.88 6.39 22.53
C LYS A 180 -23.27 6.97 22.74
N THR A 181 -23.42 8.28 22.60
CA THR A 181 -24.70 8.99 22.82
C THR A 181 -25.77 8.62 21.80
N VAL A 182 -25.38 8.37 20.55
CA VAL A 182 -26.31 8.08 19.44
C VAL A 182 -26.42 6.58 19.11
N ALA A 183 -25.82 5.72 19.93
CA ALA A 183 -25.71 4.29 19.66
C ALA A 183 -27.06 3.59 19.43
N ASP A 184 -28.09 3.94 20.20
CA ASP A 184 -29.47 3.50 19.98
C ASP A 184 -30.48 4.48 20.61
N HIS A 185 -31.71 4.51 20.08
CA HIS A 185 -32.85 5.25 20.66
C HIS A 185 -34.13 4.40 20.72
N GLY A 186 -33.95 3.08 20.80
CA GLY A 186 -35.03 2.13 20.93
C GLY A 186 -35.67 1.71 19.60
N PRO A 187 -36.51 0.65 19.62
CA PRO A 187 -36.93 -0.07 18.43
C PRO A 187 -38.07 0.59 17.64
N ALA A 188 -38.50 1.79 18.04
CA ALA A 188 -39.64 2.50 17.45
C ALA A 188 -39.22 3.51 16.37
N VAL A 189 -37.93 3.87 16.32
CA VAL A 189 -37.41 4.78 15.29
C VAL A 189 -37.33 4.08 13.94
N SER A 190 -37.41 4.85 12.84
CA SER A 190 -37.50 4.30 11.47
C SER A 190 -36.43 3.26 11.15
N GLY A 191 -35.16 3.55 11.45
CA GLY A 191 -34.07 2.63 11.16
C GLY A 191 -34.13 1.34 11.96
N ALA A 192 -34.35 1.43 13.27
CA ALA A 192 -34.44 0.26 14.15
C ALA A 192 -35.67 -0.60 13.81
N HIS A 193 -36.79 0.03 13.46
CA HIS A 193 -37.99 -0.68 13.04
C HIS A 193 -37.75 -1.48 11.75
N ASN A 194 -37.17 -0.84 10.73
CA ASN A 194 -36.85 -1.49 9.46
C ASN A 194 -35.88 -2.66 9.64
N ALA A 195 -34.77 -2.44 10.36
CA ALA A 195 -33.81 -3.49 10.64
C ALA A 195 -34.45 -4.68 11.36
N LYS A 196 -35.31 -4.42 12.35
CA LYS A 196 -36.06 -5.45 13.08
C LYS A 196 -37.01 -6.22 12.18
N VAL A 197 -37.79 -5.55 11.32
CA VAL A 197 -38.70 -6.21 10.38
C VAL A 197 -37.93 -7.11 9.42
N THR A 198 -36.84 -6.60 8.85
CA THR A 198 -35.98 -7.33 7.92
C THR A 198 -35.33 -8.55 8.58
N ALA A 199 -34.81 -8.41 9.81
CA ALA A 199 -34.27 -9.53 10.57
C ALA A 199 -35.35 -10.59 10.86
N ARG A 200 -36.57 -10.17 11.24
CA ARG A 200 -37.72 -11.06 11.44
C ARG A 200 -38.19 -11.74 10.15
N ALA A 201 -37.87 -11.18 8.99
CA ALA A 201 -38.10 -11.80 7.69
C ALA A 201 -37.02 -12.84 7.31
N GLY A 202 -36.12 -13.20 8.24
CA GLY A 202 -35.09 -14.22 8.04
C GLY A 202 -33.91 -13.77 7.18
N LYS A 203 -33.70 -12.45 7.08
CA LYS A 203 -32.58 -11.87 6.32
C LYS A 203 -31.30 -11.82 7.16
N SER A 204 -30.16 -11.74 6.47
CA SER A 204 -28.84 -11.64 7.09
C SER A 204 -28.68 -10.35 7.89
N VAL A 205 -27.66 -10.32 8.76
CA VAL A 205 -27.30 -9.14 9.55
C VAL A 205 -27.00 -7.93 8.67
N VAL A 206 -26.31 -8.13 7.54
CA VAL A 206 -25.97 -7.05 6.59
C VAL A 206 -27.24 -6.48 5.95
N GLU A 207 -28.13 -7.35 5.46
CA GLU A 207 -29.40 -6.90 4.88
C GLU A 207 -30.26 -6.16 5.91
N ALA A 208 -30.39 -6.71 7.12
CA ALA A 208 -31.13 -6.05 8.21
C ALA A 208 -30.54 -4.67 8.55
N LEU A 209 -29.22 -4.59 8.72
CA LEU A 209 -28.52 -3.33 8.98
C LEU A 209 -28.77 -2.31 7.87
N VAL A 210 -28.52 -2.69 6.61
CA VAL A 210 -28.65 -1.78 5.45
C VAL A 210 -30.08 -1.27 5.31
N THR A 211 -31.11 -2.11 5.51
CA THR A 211 -32.50 -1.64 5.45
C THR A 211 -32.84 -0.60 6.52
N GLY A 212 -32.19 -0.68 7.69
CA GLY A 212 -32.28 0.36 8.71
C GLY A 212 -31.51 1.63 8.32
N LEU A 213 -30.27 1.48 7.85
CA LEU A 213 -29.41 2.60 7.44
C LEU A 213 -30.00 3.42 6.28
N LEU A 214 -30.68 2.78 5.32
CA LEU A 214 -31.34 3.45 4.19
C LEU A 214 -32.51 4.36 4.62
N THR A 215 -32.93 4.30 5.88
CA THR A 215 -33.90 5.27 6.42
C THR A 215 -33.25 6.57 6.91
N ILE A 216 -31.93 6.57 7.10
CA ILE A 216 -31.18 7.73 7.57
C ILE A 216 -31.14 8.78 6.46
N GLY A 217 -31.63 9.97 6.77
CA GLY A 217 -31.82 11.06 5.82
C GLY A 217 -32.54 12.25 6.46
N PRO A 218 -33.22 13.10 5.69
CA PRO A 218 -33.68 14.41 6.17
C PRO A 218 -34.68 14.35 7.35
N ARG A 219 -35.46 13.27 7.48
CA ARG A 219 -36.46 13.11 8.55
C ARG A 219 -36.01 12.22 9.72
N PHE A 220 -34.97 11.41 9.52
CA PHE A 220 -34.43 10.50 10.54
C PHE A 220 -32.90 10.58 10.50
N GLY A 221 -32.29 11.17 11.52
CA GLY A 221 -30.84 11.42 11.61
C GLY A 221 -30.37 12.75 11.02
N GLY A 222 -31.03 13.28 9.98
CA GLY A 222 -30.60 14.51 9.29
C GLY A 222 -30.70 15.82 10.10
N ALA A 223 -31.32 15.80 11.29
CA ALA A 223 -31.42 16.99 12.14
C ALA A 223 -30.05 17.49 12.64
N ILE A 224 -29.05 16.61 12.77
CA ILE A 224 -27.69 16.96 13.20
C ILE A 224 -27.02 17.85 12.14
N ASP A 225 -27.01 17.40 10.88
CA ASP A 225 -26.46 18.15 9.75
C ASP A 225 -27.26 19.44 9.50
N GLY A 226 -28.59 19.37 9.59
CA GLY A 226 -29.46 20.54 9.48
C GLY A 226 -29.17 21.60 10.54
N ALA A 227 -28.98 21.20 11.79
CA ALA A 227 -28.65 22.13 12.87
C ALA A 227 -27.28 22.77 12.62
N ALA A 228 -26.25 21.95 12.36
CA ALA A 228 -24.92 22.45 12.05
C ALA A 228 -24.93 23.45 10.89
N LYS A 229 -25.65 23.14 9.80
CA LYS A 229 -25.81 24.01 8.63
C LYS A 229 -26.41 25.37 9.00
N TYR A 230 -27.56 25.39 9.68
CA TYR A 230 -28.28 26.65 9.92
C TYR A 230 -27.66 27.50 11.03
N PHE A 231 -27.16 26.88 12.10
CA PHE A 231 -26.44 27.62 13.13
C PHE A 231 -25.12 28.17 12.57
N LYS A 232 -24.37 27.39 11.78
CA LYS A 232 -23.17 27.89 11.09
C LYS A 232 -23.50 28.99 10.09
N TYR A 233 -24.60 28.89 9.35
CA TYR A 233 -25.04 29.96 8.45
C TYR A 233 -25.30 31.27 9.21
N ALA A 234 -25.95 31.20 10.37
CA ALA A 234 -26.18 32.38 11.20
C ALA A 234 -24.87 33.02 11.67
N ASP A 235 -23.92 32.20 12.11
CA ASP A 235 -22.58 32.62 12.54
C ASP A 235 -21.76 33.23 11.38
N ASP A 236 -21.72 32.57 10.22
CA ASP A 236 -21.01 33.03 9.02
C ASP A 236 -21.58 34.34 8.42
N ASN A 237 -22.81 34.71 8.79
CA ASN A 237 -23.48 35.94 8.33
C ASN A 237 -23.73 36.93 9.47
N ASP A 238 -23.09 36.75 10.64
CA ASP A 238 -23.19 37.62 11.81
C ASP A 238 -24.64 37.93 12.24
N LEU A 239 -25.56 36.98 12.04
CA LEU A 239 -26.97 37.18 12.38
C LEU A 239 -27.12 37.22 13.89
N THR A 240 -27.87 38.19 14.40
CA THR A 240 -28.34 38.13 15.78
C THR A 240 -29.32 36.95 15.95
N PRO A 241 -29.47 36.40 17.16
CA PRO A 241 -30.46 35.34 17.41
C PRO A 241 -31.88 35.68 16.94
N ALA A 242 -32.28 36.95 17.05
CA ALA A 242 -33.59 37.42 16.57
C ALA A 242 -33.70 37.40 15.03
N GLU A 243 -32.66 37.84 14.33
CA GLU A 243 -32.59 37.79 12.86
C GLU A 243 -32.57 36.36 12.35
N PHE A 244 -31.84 35.46 13.02
CA PHE A 244 -31.84 34.03 12.71
C PHE A 244 -33.23 33.40 12.86
N LEU A 245 -33.97 33.72 13.94
CA LEU A 245 -35.34 33.25 14.10
C LEU A 245 -36.27 33.73 12.97
N ASN A 246 -36.09 34.97 12.50
CA ASN A 246 -36.84 35.52 11.37
C ASN A 246 -36.46 34.85 10.06
N TYR A 247 -35.17 34.61 9.83
CA TYR A 247 -34.67 33.87 8.69
C TYR A 247 -35.30 32.47 8.63
N MET A 248 -35.26 31.72 9.72
CA MET A 248 -35.84 30.37 9.80
C MET A 248 -37.36 30.35 9.63
N LYS A 249 -38.06 31.42 10.05
CA LYS A 249 -39.49 31.58 9.76
C LYS A 249 -39.75 31.75 8.25
N GLY A 250 -38.86 32.45 7.54
CA GLY A 250 -38.90 32.60 6.08
C GLY A 250 -38.65 31.28 5.34
N GLU A 251 -37.76 30.43 5.86
CA GLU A 251 -37.48 29.08 5.31
C GLU A 251 -38.67 28.11 5.43
N GLY A 252 -39.66 28.42 6.27
CA GLY A 252 -40.88 27.61 6.41
C GLY A 252 -40.67 26.24 7.07
N VAL A 253 -39.51 26.02 7.70
CA VAL A 253 -39.18 24.78 8.42
C VAL A 253 -38.90 25.06 9.89
N PRO A 254 -39.23 24.14 10.82
CA PRO A 254 -38.79 24.25 12.21
C PRO A 254 -37.26 24.28 12.29
N ILE A 255 -36.72 25.00 13.27
CA ILE A 255 -35.28 25.10 13.50
C ILE A 255 -34.74 23.71 13.85
N PRO A 256 -33.89 23.09 13.00
CA PRO A 256 -33.33 21.79 13.31
C PRO A 256 -32.47 21.87 14.57
N GLY A 257 -32.58 20.87 15.43
CA GLY A 257 -31.93 20.87 16.74
C GLY A 257 -32.67 21.63 17.83
N ILE A 258 -33.81 22.28 17.55
CA ILE A 258 -34.64 22.89 18.59
C ILE A 258 -35.97 22.13 18.73
N GLY A 259 -36.26 21.71 19.96
CA GLY A 259 -37.54 21.16 20.36
C GLY A 259 -37.49 19.69 20.74
N HIS A 260 -38.15 19.38 21.86
CA HIS A 260 -38.26 18.03 22.37
C HIS A 260 -39.73 17.68 22.72
N ARG A 261 -40.13 16.41 22.58
CA ARG A 261 -41.50 15.96 22.85
C ARG A 261 -41.89 16.00 24.34
N ILE A 262 -40.99 15.53 25.21
CA ILE A 262 -41.23 15.36 26.66
C ILE A 262 -40.35 16.28 27.53
N LYS A 263 -39.05 16.34 27.23
CA LYS A 263 -38.06 17.17 27.93
C LYS A 263 -38.32 18.66 27.77
N SER A 264 -37.88 19.42 28.78
CA SER A 264 -38.07 20.86 28.91
C SER A 264 -36.98 21.45 29.80
N LEU A 265 -36.98 22.77 30.00
CA LEU A 265 -36.04 23.44 30.92
C LEU A 265 -36.07 22.86 32.35
N LYS A 266 -37.23 22.38 32.83
CA LYS A 266 -37.39 21.80 34.17
C LYS A 266 -37.05 20.31 34.24
N ASN A 267 -37.02 19.64 33.09
CA ASN A 267 -36.68 18.22 32.95
C ASN A 267 -35.74 18.07 31.74
N PRO A 268 -34.44 18.36 31.92
CA PRO A 268 -33.49 18.40 30.81
C PRO A 268 -33.23 17.01 30.22
N ASP A 269 -32.81 16.99 28.95
CA ASP A 269 -32.25 15.80 28.33
C ASP A 269 -30.81 15.62 28.80
N LEU A 270 -30.57 14.56 29.59
CA LEU A 270 -29.26 14.29 30.18
C LEU A 270 -28.18 14.02 29.14
N ARG A 271 -28.54 13.60 27.91
CA ARG A 271 -27.58 13.44 26.81
C ARG A 271 -27.03 14.79 26.36
N VAL A 272 -27.92 15.76 26.20
CA VAL A 272 -27.58 17.14 25.82
C VAL A 272 -26.75 17.78 26.93
N THR A 273 -27.19 17.66 28.18
CA THR A 273 -26.44 18.16 29.35
C THR A 273 -25.04 17.55 29.42
N GLY A 274 -24.89 16.24 29.21
CA GLY A 274 -23.59 15.57 29.23
C GLY A 274 -22.64 16.08 28.14
N LEU A 275 -23.13 16.25 26.91
CA LEU A 275 -22.33 16.79 25.80
C LEU A 275 -21.95 18.26 26.01
N MET A 276 -22.88 19.08 26.51
CA MET A 276 -22.60 20.48 26.82
C MET A 276 -21.57 20.64 27.94
N ASN A 277 -21.67 19.84 29.01
CA ASN A 277 -20.70 19.86 30.09
C ASN A 277 -19.31 19.44 29.60
N PHE A 278 -19.23 18.38 28.80
CA PHE A 278 -17.96 17.97 28.19
C PHE A 278 -17.36 19.11 27.36
N ALA A 279 -18.17 19.77 26.52
CA ALA A 279 -17.70 20.87 25.69
C ALA A 279 -17.21 22.05 26.56
N ALA A 280 -17.97 22.45 27.57
CA ALA A 280 -17.61 23.54 28.48
C ALA A 280 -16.31 23.26 29.28
N GLU A 281 -16.07 22.00 29.66
CA GLU A 281 -14.89 21.61 30.43
C GLU A 281 -13.63 21.45 29.57
N ASN A 282 -13.77 21.02 28.30
CA ASN A 282 -12.63 20.55 27.51
C ASN A 282 -12.35 21.34 26.23
N PHE A 283 -13.34 22.05 25.68
CA PHE A 283 -13.14 22.76 24.40
C PHE A 283 -12.43 24.10 24.66
N PRO A 284 -11.47 24.50 23.82
CA PRO A 284 -10.82 25.81 23.95
C PRO A 284 -11.77 27.00 23.78
N ALA A 285 -12.82 26.83 22.96
CA ALA A 285 -13.84 27.84 22.71
C ALA A 285 -15.12 27.18 22.18
N THR A 286 -16.27 27.76 22.50
CA THR A 286 -17.60 27.24 22.13
C THR A 286 -18.55 28.32 21.57
N PRO A 287 -18.10 29.28 20.74
CA PRO A 287 -18.90 30.46 20.37
C PRO A 287 -20.24 30.09 19.71
N LEU A 288 -20.24 29.07 18.86
CA LEU A 288 -21.46 28.59 18.19
C LEU A 288 -22.44 27.92 19.16
N LEU A 289 -21.94 27.25 20.20
CA LEU A 289 -22.78 26.69 21.26
C LEU A 289 -23.36 27.81 22.12
N ASP A 290 -22.58 28.85 22.44
CA ASP A 290 -23.04 30.00 23.23
C ASP A 290 -24.14 30.77 22.47
N TYR A 291 -23.94 30.94 21.17
CA TYR A 291 -24.97 31.46 20.26
C TYR A 291 -26.23 30.58 20.27
N ALA A 292 -26.07 29.26 20.14
CA ALA A 292 -27.19 28.31 20.17
C ALA A 292 -27.97 28.33 21.50
N ARG A 293 -27.29 28.51 22.63
CA ARG A 293 -27.93 28.68 23.95
C ARG A 293 -28.71 29.98 24.07
N THR A 294 -28.24 31.04 23.39
CA THR A 294 -29.00 32.30 23.31
C THR A 294 -30.26 32.11 22.48
N VAL A 295 -30.19 31.37 21.37
CA VAL A 295 -31.36 30.97 20.57
C VAL A 295 -32.33 30.11 21.41
N GLU A 296 -31.82 29.13 22.16
CA GLU A 296 -32.61 28.29 23.07
C GLU A 296 -33.37 29.15 24.11
N ALA A 297 -32.72 30.13 24.72
CA ALA A 297 -33.37 31.02 25.68
C ALA A 297 -34.55 31.79 25.05
N LEU A 298 -34.41 32.23 23.80
CA LEU A 298 -35.47 32.90 23.06
C LEU A 298 -36.61 31.93 22.67
N THR A 299 -36.30 30.70 22.28
CA THR A 299 -37.33 29.72 21.88
C THR A 299 -38.08 29.17 23.08
N THR A 300 -37.39 28.89 24.18
CA THR A 300 -38.00 28.40 25.43
C THR A 300 -38.90 29.45 26.10
N SER A 301 -38.63 30.74 25.89
CA SER A 301 -39.56 31.82 26.29
C SER A 301 -40.93 31.73 25.62
N LYS A 302 -41.00 31.14 24.41
CA LYS A 302 -42.25 30.89 23.68
C LYS A 302 -42.94 29.62 24.16
N LYS A 303 -42.16 28.56 24.39
CA LYS A 303 -42.68 27.27 24.88
C LYS A 303 -41.56 26.47 25.56
N GLU A 304 -41.81 26.00 26.79
CA GLU A 304 -40.78 25.38 27.66
C GLU A 304 -40.08 24.14 27.07
N ASN A 305 -40.68 23.47 26.09
CA ASN A 305 -40.11 22.26 25.45
C ASN A 305 -39.30 22.56 24.18
N LEU A 306 -39.12 23.85 23.81
CA LEU A 306 -38.28 24.27 22.69
C LEU A 306 -36.81 24.43 23.10
N ILE A 307 -36.28 23.38 23.74
CA ILE A 307 -34.89 23.25 24.18
C ILE A 307 -33.96 22.81 23.03
N LEU A 308 -32.65 22.96 23.20
CA LEU A 308 -31.62 22.40 22.31
C LEU A 308 -31.49 20.87 22.48
#